data_AF-A0A915J9I9-F1
#
_entry.id   AF-A0A915J9I9-F1
#
_cell.length_a   1.000
_cell.length_b   1.000
_cell.length_c   1.000
_cell.angle_alpha   90.00
_cell.angle_beta   90.00
_cell.angle_gamma   90.00
#
_symmetry.space_group_name_H-M   'P 1'
#
loop_
_entity.id
_entity.type
_entity.pdbx_description
1 polymer ?
#
loop_
_entity_poly.entity_id
_entity_poly.type
_entity_poly.pdbx_seq_one_letter_code
_entity_poly.pdbx_strand_id
1 'polypeptide(L)'
;NYVHTGTQPSILRQLCVLPFAYFSDPKLSRILYPTLISCCYKNADNRLLLEQELSSQVLVDFIEEYIENHPVDETNTVNFDEFDFAVRFPRSEFENAKRYFAQENFE
;
A
#
# COMPACT_ATOMS: atom_id res chain seq x y z
N ASN A 1 -3.32 -12.77 34.76
CA ASN A 1 -3.24 -13.57 33.53
C ASN A 1 -4.41 -13.24 32.62
N TYR A 2 -4.07 -12.66 31.45
CA TYR A 2 -4.82 -12.58 30.19
C TYR A 2 -6.19 -11.85 30.16
N VAL A 3 -6.20 -10.60 29.67
CA VAL A 3 -6.71 -10.09 28.37
C VAL A 3 -8.21 -9.82 28.31
N HIS A 4 -8.58 -8.60 27.87
CA HIS A 4 -9.51 -8.35 26.75
C HIS A 4 -9.75 -6.82 26.64
N THR A 5 -8.75 -6.05 26.21
CA THR A 5 -9.10 -4.78 25.56
C THR A 5 -9.63 -5.18 24.19
N GLY A 6 -10.95 -5.22 24.05
CA GLY A 6 -11.65 -5.42 22.78
C GLY A 6 -11.40 -4.23 21.85
N THR A 7 -10.15 -4.02 21.45
CA THR A 7 -9.79 -3.06 20.42
C THR A 7 -10.20 -3.71 19.12
N GLN A 8 -11.37 -3.30 18.62
CA GLN A 8 -11.87 -3.68 17.31
C GLN A 8 -10.70 -3.59 16.31
N PRO A 9 -10.39 -4.66 15.56
CA PRO A 9 -9.26 -4.63 14.65
C PRO A 9 -9.46 -3.45 13.71
N SER A 10 -8.45 -2.58 13.61
CA SER A 10 -8.52 -1.48 12.67
C SER A 10 -8.78 -2.04 11.27
N ILE A 11 -9.50 -1.30 10.44
CA ILE A 11 -9.81 -1.69 9.05
C ILE A 11 -8.51 -2.14 8.32
N LEU A 12 -7.39 -1.50 8.66
CA LEU A 12 -6.06 -1.83 8.16
C LEU A 12 -5.60 -3.24 8.52
N ARG A 13 -5.84 -3.67 9.76
CA ARG A 13 -5.53 -5.04 10.20
C ARG A 13 -6.40 -6.06 9.46
N GLN A 14 -7.68 -5.75 9.27
CA GLN A 14 -8.58 -6.61 8.49
C GLN A 14 -8.14 -6.73 7.01
N LEU A 15 -7.57 -5.67 6.43
CA LEU A 15 -7.00 -5.68 5.09
C LEU A 15 -5.69 -6.50 5.02
N CYS A 16 -4.85 -6.46 6.04
CA CYS A 16 -3.60 -7.21 6.05
C CYS A 16 -3.79 -8.72 6.33
N VAL A 17 -4.82 -9.11 7.11
CA VAL A 17 -5.16 -10.53 7.38
C VAL A 17 -6.00 -11.17 6.28
N LEU A 18 -6.17 -10.51 5.13
CA LEU A 18 -6.90 -11.08 4.00
C LEU A 18 -6.29 -12.42 3.59
N PRO A 19 -7.12 -13.40 3.16
CA PRO A 19 -6.62 -14.70 2.77
C PRO A 19 -5.63 -14.58 1.62
N PHE A 20 -4.63 -15.47 1.57
CA PHE A 20 -3.53 -15.47 0.60
C PHE A 20 -3.97 -15.26 -0.87
N ALA A 21 -5.18 -15.70 -1.23
CA ALA A 21 -5.77 -15.46 -2.54
C ALA A 21 -5.83 -13.98 -2.95
N TYR A 22 -5.99 -13.05 -1.99
CA TYR A 22 -5.99 -11.61 -2.26
C TYR A 22 -4.60 -11.06 -2.60
N PHE A 23 -3.54 -11.67 -2.06
CA PHE A 23 -2.15 -11.31 -2.37
C PHE A 23 -1.62 -12.05 -3.60
N SER A 24 -2.18 -13.21 -3.92
CA SER A 24 -1.80 -14.02 -5.08
C SER A 24 -2.44 -13.58 -6.39
N ASP A 25 -3.63 -12.98 -6.36
CA ASP A 25 -4.28 -12.51 -7.57
C ASP A 25 -3.75 -11.10 -7.95
N PRO A 26 -3.09 -10.94 -9.12
CA PRO A 26 -2.48 -9.68 -9.50
C PRO A 26 -3.51 -8.55 -9.67
N LYS A 27 -4.79 -8.84 -9.92
CA LYS A 27 -5.83 -7.80 -9.99
C LYS A 27 -6.19 -7.31 -8.59
N LEU A 28 -6.29 -8.22 -7.61
CA LEU A 28 -6.59 -7.86 -6.23
C LEU A 28 -5.42 -7.13 -5.57
N SER A 29 -4.18 -7.60 -5.78
CA SER A 29 -2.96 -6.93 -5.30
C SER A 29 -2.84 -5.51 -5.84
N ARG A 30 -3.18 -5.28 -7.12
CA ARG A 30 -3.25 -3.95 -7.74
C ARG A 30 -4.29 -3.02 -7.12
N ILE A 31 -5.29 -3.54 -6.40
CA ILE A 31 -6.27 -2.72 -5.67
C ILE A 31 -5.83 -2.55 -4.20
N LEU A 32 -5.32 -3.62 -3.61
CA LEU A 32 -4.99 -3.72 -2.20
C LEU A 32 -3.78 -2.85 -1.85
N TYR A 33 -2.67 -2.98 -2.58
CA TYR A 33 -1.45 -2.23 -2.32
C TYR A 33 -1.62 -0.70 -2.39
N PRO A 34 -2.25 -0.11 -3.43
CA PRO A 34 -2.46 1.34 -3.45
C PRO A 34 -3.40 1.81 -2.33
N THR A 35 -4.37 0.99 -1.94
CA THR A 35 -5.23 1.27 -0.78
C THR A 35 -4.41 1.29 0.52
N LEU A 36 -3.54 0.29 0.73
CA LEU A 36 -2.66 0.23 1.89
C LEU A 36 -1.67 1.40 1.91
N ILE A 37 -1.06 1.75 0.77
CA ILE A 37 -0.19 2.92 0.63
C ILE A 37 -0.92 4.18 1.07
N SER A 38 -2.12 4.43 0.54
CA SER A 38 -2.89 5.63 0.91
C SER A 38 -3.30 5.65 2.38
N CYS A 39 -3.56 4.51 3.00
CA CYS A 39 -3.91 4.43 4.42
C CYS A 39 -2.69 4.55 5.36
N CYS A 40 -1.53 4.03 4.95
CA CYS A 40 -0.32 4.00 5.77
C CYS A 40 0.56 5.24 5.57
N TYR A 41 0.46 5.90 4.42
CA TYR A 41 1.28 7.08 4.12
C TYR A 41 0.98 8.22 5.12
N LYS A 42 2.06 8.80 5.67
CA LYS A 42 2.02 9.85 6.71
C LYS A 42 1.32 9.46 8.02
N ASN A 43 1.09 8.17 8.28
CA ASN A 43 0.50 7.67 9.52
C ASN A 43 1.40 6.63 10.18
N ALA A 44 2.18 7.05 11.18
CA ALA A 44 3.16 6.19 11.85
C ALA A 44 2.52 4.97 12.52
N ASP A 45 1.36 5.11 13.17
CA ASP A 45 0.62 4.00 13.77
C ASP A 45 0.17 2.96 12.74
N ASN A 46 -0.35 3.43 11.59
CA ASN A 46 -0.79 2.57 10.51
C ASN A 46 0.39 1.86 9.84
N ARG A 47 1.52 2.57 9.69
CA ARG A 47 2.76 1.99 9.20
C ARG A 47 3.29 0.91 10.13
N LEU A 48 3.31 1.14 11.44
CA LEU A 48 3.75 0.14 12.41
C LEU A 48 2.86 -1.11 12.36
N LEU A 49 1.54 -0.92 12.25
CA LEU A 49 0.60 -2.03 12.11
C LEU A 49 0.80 -2.78 10.80
N LEU A 50 1.06 -2.06 9.70
CA LEU A 50 1.40 -2.66 8.41
C LEU A 50 2.63 -3.56 8.59
N GLU A 51 3.74 -3.05 9.13
CA GLU A 51 4.99 -3.80 9.34
C GLU A 51 4.82 -5.05 10.22
N GLN A 52 3.86 -5.05 11.14
CA GLN A 52 3.52 -6.21 11.98
C GLN A 52 2.80 -7.32 11.22
N GLU A 53 2.08 -6.99 10.15
CA GLU A 53 1.25 -7.94 9.39
C GLU A 53 1.87 -8.29 8.02
N LEU A 54 2.61 -7.36 7.42
CA LEU A 54 3.19 -7.44 6.08
C LEU A 54 4.42 -6.51 5.97
N SER A 55 5.43 -6.93 5.21
CA SER A 55 6.63 -6.10 5.01
C SER A 55 6.30 -4.82 4.23
N SER A 56 6.70 -3.66 4.76
CA SER A 56 6.62 -2.36 4.07
C SER A 56 7.37 -2.36 2.72
N GLN A 57 8.35 -3.25 2.55
CA GLN A 57 9.10 -3.44 1.31
C GLN A 57 8.23 -3.85 0.12
N VAL A 58 7.14 -4.60 0.34
CA VAL A 58 6.25 -5.00 -0.78
C VAL A 58 5.51 -3.79 -1.38
N LEU A 59 5.25 -2.76 -0.57
CA LEU A 59 4.65 -1.52 -1.08
C LEU A 59 5.68 -0.68 -1.84
N VAL A 60 6.94 -0.70 -1.39
CA VAL A 60 8.06 -0.05 -2.11
C VAL A 60 8.23 -0.66 -3.49
N ASP A 61 8.31 -1.99 -3.55
CA ASP A 61 8.47 -2.76 -4.78
C ASP A 61 7.31 -2.50 -5.75
N PHE A 62 6.07 -2.50 -5.25
CA PHE A 62 4.89 -2.13 -6.04
C PHE A 62 4.95 -0.71 -6.59
N ILE A 63 5.37 0.27 -5.79
CA ILE A 63 5.51 1.67 -6.25
C ILE A 63 6.60 1.78 -7.32
N GLU A 64 7.74 1.10 -7.15
CA GLU A 64 8.81 1.09 -8.14
C GLU A 64 8.38 0.43 -9.44
N GLU A 65 7.80 -0.77 -9.37
CA GLU A 65 7.26 -1.47 -10.53
C GLU A 65 6.24 -0.59 -11.26
N TYR A 66 5.35 0.10 -10.53
CA TYR A 66 4.36 0.98 -11.12
C TYR A 66 5.01 2.18 -11.84
N ILE A 67 6.00 2.83 -11.22
CA ILE A 67 6.73 3.96 -11.83
C ILE A 67 7.48 3.52 -13.10
N GLU A 68 8.11 2.34 -13.07
CA GLU A 68 8.86 1.78 -14.20
C GLU A 68 7.95 1.36 -15.36
N ASN A 69 6.79 0.77 -15.07
CA ASN A 69 5.84 0.30 -16.08
C ASN A 69 4.93 1.41 -16.63
N HIS A 70 4.75 2.51 -15.89
CA HIS A 70 4.02 3.70 -16.33
C HIS A 70 4.91 4.94 -16.35
N PRO A 71 5.92 4.98 -17.25
CA PRO A 71 6.65 6.20 -17.50
C PRO A 71 5.65 7.27 -17.94
N VAL A 72 5.85 8.49 -17.44
CA VAL A 72 5.03 9.69 -17.62
C VAL A 72 4.61 9.90 -19.08
N ASP A 73 3.59 9.20 -19.55
CA ASP A 73 3.05 9.41 -20.90
C ASP A 73 1.87 10.38 -20.78
N GLU A 74 2.13 11.60 -21.24
CA GLU A 74 1.19 12.71 -21.36
C GLU A 74 0.07 12.43 -22.39
N THR A 75 0.07 11.27 -23.05
CA THR A 75 -0.78 11.01 -24.22
C THR A 75 -1.27 9.57 -24.31
N ASN A 76 -2.32 9.20 -23.55
CA ASN A 76 -3.48 8.48 -24.12
C ASN A 76 -4.49 8.08 -23.04
N THR A 77 -5.54 8.88 -22.98
CA THR A 77 -6.90 8.59 -22.54
C THR A 77 -7.42 7.29 -23.17
N VAL A 78 -7.37 6.12 -22.50
CA VAL A 78 -8.49 5.12 -22.59
C VAL A 78 -8.48 3.91 -21.62
N ASN A 79 -7.53 3.74 -20.69
CA ASN A 79 -7.73 2.76 -19.61
C ASN A 79 -8.13 3.47 -18.32
N PHE A 80 -9.43 3.75 -18.18
CA PHE A 80 -10.04 4.09 -16.89
C PHE A 80 -10.09 2.83 -16.03
N ASP A 81 -8.94 2.35 -15.60
CA ASP A 81 -8.91 1.40 -14.50
C ASP A 81 -9.18 2.24 -13.24
N GLU A 82 -10.41 2.19 -12.73
CA GLU A 82 -10.83 2.89 -11.49
C GLU A 82 -9.94 2.52 -10.29
N PHE A 83 -9.21 1.42 -10.41
CA PHE A 83 -8.30 0.93 -9.39
C PHE A 83 -6.84 1.31 -9.63
N ASP A 84 -6.56 2.08 -10.68
CA ASP A 84 -5.23 2.56 -10.99
C ASP A 84 -4.63 3.39 -9.84
N PHE A 85 -3.35 3.17 -9.58
CA PHE A 85 -2.65 3.81 -8.47
C PHE A 85 -2.62 5.33 -8.63
N ALA A 86 -2.49 5.85 -9.85
CA ALA A 86 -2.48 7.30 -10.09
C ALA A 86 -3.85 7.98 -9.89
N VAL A 87 -4.94 7.20 -9.87
CA VAL A 87 -6.28 7.72 -9.54
C VAL A 87 -6.50 7.77 -8.02
N ARG A 88 -5.88 6.86 -7.26
CA ARG A 88 -6.05 6.76 -5.80
C ARG A 88 -5.02 7.53 -4.99
N PHE A 89 -3.84 7.74 -5.55
CA PHE A 89 -2.72 8.38 -4.87
C PHE A 89 -2.06 9.41 -5.79
N PRO A 90 -1.73 10.62 -5.29
CA PRO A 90 -1.16 11.67 -6.13
C PRO A 90 0.25 11.28 -6.60
N ARG A 91 0.47 11.33 -7.94
CA ARG A 91 1.77 11.01 -8.58
C ARG A 91 2.95 11.77 -7.99
N SER A 92 2.74 13.03 -7.61
CA SER A 92 3.78 13.87 -6.97
C SER A 92 4.27 13.29 -5.64
N GLU A 93 3.46 12.49 -4.96
CA GLU A 93 3.82 11.87 -3.68
C GLU A 93 4.35 10.44 -3.86
N PHE A 94 4.44 9.88 -5.07
CA PHE A 94 4.89 8.50 -5.28
C PHE A 94 6.30 8.28 -4.74
N GLU A 95 7.22 9.16 -5.10
CA GLU A 95 8.60 9.10 -4.59
C GLU A 95 8.65 9.33 -3.07
N ASN A 96 7.82 10.23 -2.55
CA ASN A 96 7.75 10.48 -1.11
C ASN A 96 7.21 9.28 -0.34
N ALA A 97 6.18 8.61 -0.87
CA ALA A 97 5.62 7.38 -0.31
C ALA A 97 6.64 6.25 -0.39
N LYS A 98 7.30 6.08 -1.53
CA LYS A 98 8.39 5.11 -1.68
C LYS A 98 9.44 5.30 -0.59
N ARG A 99 9.97 6.52 -0.45
CA ARG A 99 10.97 6.85 0.57
C ARG A 99 10.44 6.64 1.99
N TYR A 100 9.17 6.96 2.23
CA TYR A 100 8.54 6.76 3.54
C TYR A 100 8.49 5.28 3.95
N PHE A 101 8.18 4.38 3.01
CA PHE A 101 8.17 2.94 3.29
C PHE A 101 9.56 2.28 3.19
N ALA A 102 10.46 2.83 2.37
CA ALA A 102 11.83 2.34 2.20
C ALA A 102 12.79 2.82 3.29
N GLN A 103 12.40 3.79 4.12
CA GLN A 103 13.12 4.11 5.35
C GLN A 103 12.97 2.93 6.31
N GLU A 104 13.78 1.87 6.15
CA GLU A 104 14.04 0.92 7.23
C GLU A 104 14.37 1.75 8.47
N ASN A 105 13.65 1.51 9.57
CA ASN A 105 14.01 2.03 10.87
C ASN A 105 15.40 1.48 11.21
N PHE A 106 16.46 2.16 10.76
CA PHE A 106 17.74 2.11 11.44
C PHE A 106 17.52 2.88 12.74
N GLU A 107 17.30 2.10 13.81
CA GLU A 107 17.47 2.54 15.19
C GLU A 107 18.76 3.36 15.38
#